data_AF-D7URM0-F1
#
_entry.id   AF-D7URM0-F1
#
_cell.length_a   1.000
_cell.length_b   1.000
_cell.length_c   1.000
_cell.angle_alpha   90.00
_cell.angle_beta   90.00
_cell.angle_gamma   90.00
#
_symmetry.space_group_name_H-M   'P 1'
#
loop_
_entity.id
_entity.type
_entity.pdbx_description
1 polymer ?
#
loop_
_entity_poly.entity_id
_entity_poly.type
_entity_poly.pdbx_seq_one_letter_code
_entity_poly.pdbx_strand_id
1 'polypeptide(L)'
;MPFITHIKTFAALGSGVIGSGWVARALAHGLDVIAWDPAPGAEQALRQRVANAWPALEKQGLAAGAAQHRLSFVSSIEECVRDADFIQESAPERLDLKLDLHAKISAAAKPDAIIASSTSGLLPSEFYESSSHPERCVVGHPFNPVYLLPLVEIVGGRHTAPEAIEAAKGIYTELGMRPLHVRKEVPGFIADRLLEALWREALHLVNDGVATTGEIDDAIRFGAGLRWSFMGTFLTYTLAGGDAGMRHFMQQFGPALKLPWTYLPAPELTERLIDEVVDGTAAQVGERSIAELERYRDDTLLAVLEAIGTSKAKHGMTFSE
;
A
#
# COMPACT_ATOMS: atom_id res chain seq x y z
N MET A 1 20.29 16.34 9.10
CA MET A 1 19.98 15.44 7.96
C MET A 1 19.78 16.33 6.75
N PRO A 2 20.20 15.92 5.53
CA PRO A 2 20.13 16.77 4.35
C PRO A 2 18.71 16.96 3.79
N PHE A 3 17.73 16.20 4.30
CA PHE A 3 16.35 16.20 3.82
C PHE A 3 15.36 16.65 4.90
N ILE A 4 14.24 17.23 4.46
CA ILE A 4 13.13 17.61 5.34
C ILE A 4 12.52 16.34 5.94
N THR A 5 12.27 16.34 7.25
CA THR A 5 11.66 15.21 7.98
C THR A 5 10.41 15.62 8.76
N HIS A 6 10.30 16.90 9.12
CA HIS A 6 9.09 17.49 9.70
C HIS A 6 8.33 18.22 8.60
N ILE A 7 7.27 17.59 8.11
CA ILE A 7 6.50 18.09 6.98
C ILE A 7 5.31 18.93 7.46
N LYS A 8 5.00 20.01 6.74
CA LYS A 8 3.77 20.81 6.90
C LYS A 8 2.92 20.74 5.65
N THR A 9 3.57 20.72 4.48
CA THR A 9 2.92 20.68 3.17
C THR A 9 3.20 19.37 2.45
N PHE A 10 2.16 18.61 2.13
CA PHE A 10 2.21 17.35 1.39
C PHE A 10 1.69 17.58 -0.04
N ALA A 11 2.48 17.23 -1.06
CA ALA A 11 2.04 17.23 -2.45
C ALA A 11 1.58 15.84 -2.87
N ALA A 12 0.38 15.73 -3.44
CA ALA A 12 -0.19 14.51 -3.99
C ALA A 12 -0.36 14.63 -5.51
N LEU A 13 0.30 13.77 -6.28
CA LEU A 13 0.13 13.70 -7.73
C LEU A 13 -0.60 12.42 -8.11
N GLY A 14 -1.76 12.56 -8.75
CA GLY A 14 -2.69 11.45 -8.99
C GLY A 14 -3.68 11.29 -7.83
N SER A 15 -4.97 11.34 -8.15
CA SER A 15 -6.09 11.43 -7.20
C SER A 15 -7.02 10.20 -7.22
N GLY A 16 -6.54 9.10 -7.81
CA GLY A 16 -7.21 7.80 -7.84
C GLY A 16 -7.32 7.14 -6.46
N VAL A 17 -7.55 5.83 -6.43
CA VAL A 17 -7.75 5.06 -5.17
C VAL A 17 -6.60 5.28 -4.18
N ILE A 18 -5.36 5.03 -4.61
CA ILE A 18 -4.16 5.18 -3.76
C ILE A 18 -3.90 6.64 -3.39
N GLY A 19 -3.92 7.54 -4.38
CA GLY A 19 -3.66 8.96 -4.16
C GLY A 19 -4.67 9.62 -3.20
N SER A 20 -5.96 9.32 -3.34
CA SER A 20 -6.99 9.81 -2.42
C SER A 20 -6.82 9.28 -1.00
N GLY A 21 -6.31 8.06 -0.84
CA GLY A 21 -5.99 7.51 0.48
C GLY A 21 -4.80 8.20 1.15
N TRP A 22 -3.76 8.54 0.38
CA TRP A 22 -2.66 9.38 0.87
C TRP A 22 -3.13 10.78 1.28
N VAL A 23 -3.96 11.42 0.43
CA VAL A 23 -4.55 12.73 0.72
C VAL A 23 -5.36 12.67 2.02
N ALA A 24 -6.24 11.68 2.17
CA ALA A 24 -7.05 11.51 3.37
C ALA A 24 -6.18 11.31 4.63
N ARG A 25 -5.14 10.47 4.56
CA ARG A 25 -4.18 10.27 5.66
C ARG A 25 -3.44 11.55 6.02
N ALA A 26 -2.88 12.25 5.03
CA ALA A 26 -2.13 13.49 5.27
C ALA A 26 -3.01 14.58 5.94
N LEU A 27 -4.25 14.74 5.47
CA LEU A 27 -5.23 15.66 6.07
C LEU A 27 -5.59 15.25 7.51
N ALA A 28 -5.76 13.95 7.78
CA ALA A 28 -6.03 13.43 9.12
C ALA A 28 -4.87 13.63 10.10
N HIS A 29 -3.64 13.75 9.58
CA HIS A 29 -2.44 14.10 10.33
C HIS A 29 -2.19 15.62 10.43
N GLY A 30 -3.15 16.46 10.02
CA GLY A 30 -3.08 17.91 10.20
C GLY A 30 -2.13 18.61 9.24
N LEU A 31 -1.84 18.02 8.08
CA LEU A 31 -1.02 18.61 7.03
C LEU A 31 -1.86 19.46 6.07
N ASP A 32 -1.23 20.44 5.46
CA ASP A 32 -1.76 21.09 4.25
C ASP A 32 -1.46 20.19 3.05
N VAL A 33 -2.48 19.89 2.24
CA VAL A 33 -2.34 19.00 1.09
C VAL A 33 -2.61 19.76 -0.19
N ILE A 34 -1.65 19.72 -1.10
CA ILE A 34 -1.78 20.27 -2.45
C ILE A 34 -1.88 19.09 -3.42
N ALA A 35 -2.98 18.99 -4.16
CA ALA A 35 -3.21 17.88 -5.08
C ALA A 35 -3.22 18.33 -6.54
N TRP A 36 -2.74 17.45 -7.42
CA TRP A 36 -2.83 17.60 -8.87
C TRP A 36 -3.20 16.28 -9.55
N ASP A 37 -4.06 16.35 -10.55
CA ASP A 37 -4.43 15.22 -11.41
C ASP A 37 -4.91 15.77 -12.77
N PRO A 38 -4.47 15.18 -13.90
CA PRO A 38 -4.84 15.68 -15.22
C PRO A 38 -6.28 15.32 -15.65
N ALA A 39 -6.96 14.40 -14.94
CA ALA A 39 -8.27 13.92 -15.35
C ALA A 39 -9.38 14.98 -15.14
N PRO A 40 -10.30 15.15 -16.10
CA PRO A 40 -11.46 16.00 -15.92
C PRO A 40 -12.30 15.58 -14.70
N GLY A 41 -12.69 16.54 -13.85
CA GLY A 41 -13.47 16.26 -12.64
C GLY A 41 -12.69 15.60 -11.49
N ALA A 42 -11.37 15.47 -11.60
CA ALA A 42 -10.54 14.83 -10.58
C ALA A 42 -10.66 15.47 -9.20
N GLU A 43 -10.73 16.80 -9.10
CA GLU A 43 -10.91 17.50 -7.83
C GLU A 43 -12.21 17.06 -7.12
N GLN A 44 -13.33 17.04 -7.84
CA GLN A 44 -14.61 16.63 -7.27
C GLN A 44 -14.57 15.17 -6.81
N ALA A 45 -14.00 14.28 -7.63
CA ALA A 45 -13.86 12.88 -7.30
C ALA A 45 -12.94 12.66 -6.07
N LEU A 46 -11.84 13.41 -5.98
CA LEU A 46 -10.93 13.37 -4.83
C LEU A 46 -11.66 13.78 -3.55
N ARG A 47 -12.36 14.92 -3.57
CA ARG A 47 -13.12 15.42 -2.41
C ARG A 47 -14.17 14.41 -1.96
N GLN A 48 -14.86 13.74 -2.89
CA GLN A 48 -15.84 12.71 -2.56
C GLN A 48 -15.19 11.46 -1.91
N ARG A 49 -14.03 11.01 -2.42
CA ARG A 49 -13.29 9.87 -1.83
C ARG A 49 -12.78 10.20 -0.43
N VAL A 50 -12.22 11.39 -0.24
CA VAL A 50 -11.79 11.88 1.09
C VAL A 50 -12.98 11.91 2.06
N ALA A 51 -14.13 12.44 1.63
CA ALA A 51 -15.33 12.47 2.45
C ALA A 51 -15.86 11.07 2.82
N ASN A 52 -15.73 10.08 1.93
CA ASN A 52 -16.12 8.69 2.20
C ASN A 52 -15.18 8.01 3.21
N ALA A 53 -13.88 8.29 3.15
CA ALA A 53 -12.87 7.74 4.07
C ALA A 53 -12.87 8.42 5.45
N TRP A 54 -13.33 9.67 5.53
CA TRP A 54 -13.22 10.51 6.72
C TRP A 54 -13.83 9.92 8.00
N PRO A 55 -15.03 9.29 7.98
CA PRO A 55 -15.61 8.70 9.19
C PRO A 55 -14.72 7.61 9.83
N ALA A 56 -13.99 6.83 9.01
CA ALA A 56 -13.06 5.83 9.52
C ALA A 56 -11.84 6.48 10.19
N LEU A 57 -11.33 7.57 9.62
CA LEU A 57 -10.24 8.36 10.19
C LEU A 57 -10.65 9.07 11.49
N GLU A 58 -11.90 9.55 11.58
CA GLU A 58 -12.45 10.10 12.83
C GLU A 58 -12.50 9.06 13.95
N LYS A 59 -12.93 7.82 13.64
CA LYS A 59 -12.94 6.70 14.60
C LYS A 59 -11.53 6.30 15.03
N GLN A 60 -10.56 6.33 14.11
CA GLN A 60 -9.15 6.04 14.41
C GLN A 60 -8.50 7.13 15.29
N GLY A 61 -8.98 8.37 15.17
CA GLY A 61 -8.49 9.53 15.89
C GLY A 61 -7.73 10.48 14.95
N LEU A 62 -8.15 11.74 14.94
CA LEU A 62 -7.54 12.79 14.13
C LEU A 62 -6.46 13.54 14.90
N ALA A 63 -5.39 13.96 14.21
CA ALA A 63 -4.40 14.87 14.77
C ALA A 63 -4.97 16.28 14.99
N ALA A 64 -4.30 17.06 15.84
CA ALA A 64 -4.67 18.46 16.04
C ALA A 64 -4.61 19.24 14.72
N GLY A 65 -5.68 19.96 14.39
CA GLY A 65 -5.77 20.74 13.14
C GLY A 65 -6.04 19.91 11.88
N ALA A 66 -6.35 18.62 12.01
CA ALA A 66 -6.83 17.80 10.91
C ALA A 66 -8.15 18.32 10.36
N ALA A 67 -8.22 18.54 9.05
CA ALA A 67 -9.42 19.06 8.42
C ALA A 67 -9.41 18.87 6.90
N GLN A 68 -10.55 18.46 6.32
CA GLN A 68 -10.70 18.29 4.88
C GLN A 68 -10.51 19.58 4.07
N HIS A 69 -10.78 20.75 4.66
CA HIS A 69 -10.64 22.06 3.97
C HIS A 69 -9.19 22.47 3.73
N ARG A 70 -8.21 21.75 4.30
CA ARG A 70 -6.77 21.94 4.06
C ARG A 70 -6.29 21.32 2.74
N LEU A 71 -7.21 20.74 1.97
CA LEU A 71 -6.98 20.26 0.61
C LEU A 71 -7.19 21.39 -0.41
N SER A 72 -6.09 21.80 -1.05
CA SER A 72 -6.10 22.60 -2.28
C SER A 72 -5.87 21.72 -3.49
N PHE A 73 -6.41 22.14 -4.64
CA PHE A 73 -6.24 21.46 -5.91
C PHE A 73 -5.72 22.47 -6.93
N VAL A 74 -4.64 22.13 -7.62
CA VAL A 74 -3.90 23.05 -8.50
C VAL A 74 -3.91 22.58 -9.94
N SER A 75 -3.52 23.46 -10.85
CA SER A 75 -3.66 23.24 -12.30
C SER A 75 -2.41 22.61 -12.94
N SER A 76 -1.26 22.69 -12.27
CA SER A 76 0.02 22.23 -12.80
C SER A 76 0.82 21.41 -11.78
N ILE A 77 1.73 20.58 -12.30
CA ILE A 77 2.69 19.81 -11.48
C ILE A 77 3.58 20.79 -10.70
N GLU A 78 4.01 21.87 -11.33
CA GLU A 78 4.92 22.87 -10.77
C GLU A 78 4.29 23.63 -9.60
N GLU A 79 3.00 23.99 -9.68
CA GLU A 79 2.26 24.57 -8.54
C GLU A 79 2.12 23.57 -7.40
N CYS A 80 1.98 22.28 -7.71
CA CYS A 80 1.76 21.23 -6.72
C CYS A 80 3.00 21.00 -5.85
N VAL A 81 4.19 21.00 -6.44
CA VAL A 81 5.41 20.49 -5.78
C VAL A 81 6.40 21.56 -5.31
N ARG A 82 6.33 22.79 -5.82
CA ARG A 82 7.37 23.82 -5.60
C ARG A 82 7.59 24.17 -4.13
N ASP A 83 6.51 24.26 -3.37
CA ASP A 83 6.54 24.62 -1.94
C ASP A 83 6.31 23.43 -1.00
N ALA A 84 6.20 22.21 -1.54
CA ALA A 84 5.95 21.00 -0.77
C ALA A 84 7.19 20.56 0.03
N ASP A 85 6.96 19.99 1.21
CA ASP A 85 8.00 19.41 2.06
C ASP A 85 8.20 17.91 1.75
N PHE A 86 7.16 17.26 1.23
CA PHE A 86 7.13 15.87 0.81
C PHE A 86 6.19 15.71 -0.37
N ILE A 87 6.59 14.87 -1.34
CA ILE A 87 5.85 14.66 -2.58
C ILE A 87 5.56 13.18 -2.75
N GLN A 88 4.29 12.82 -2.97
CA GLN A 88 3.85 11.46 -3.23
C GLN A 88 3.15 11.37 -4.60
N GLU A 89 3.72 10.58 -5.49
CA GLU A 89 3.17 10.29 -6.81
C GLU A 89 2.37 8.97 -6.77
N SER A 90 1.16 8.97 -7.33
CA SER A 90 0.20 7.86 -7.33
C SER A 90 -0.56 7.76 -8.66
N ALA A 91 0.09 8.12 -9.77
CA ALA A 91 -0.42 7.95 -11.13
C ALA A 91 -0.33 6.48 -11.58
N PRO A 92 -0.98 6.11 -12.72
CA PRO A 92 -1.03 4.75 -13.23
C PRO A 92 0.33 4.05 -13.35
N GLU A 93 0.32 2.72 -13.24
CA GLU A 93 1.49 1.84 -13.27
C GLU A 93 2.04 1.68 -14.70
N ARG A 94 2.55 2.78 -15.27
CA ARG A 94 3.16 2.85 -16.61
C ARG A 94 4.51 3.54 -16.54
N LEU A 95 5.54 2.86 -17.04
CA LEU A 95 6.93 3.32 -16.95
C LEU A 95 7.17 4.65 -17.70
N ASP A 96 6.66 4.76 -18.93
CA ASP A 96 6.77 5.96 -19.77
C ASP A 96 6.16 7.19 -19.11
N LEU A 97 4.97 7.02 -18.51
CA LEU A 97 4.29 8.09 -17.77
C LEU A 97 5.10 8.53 -16.54
N LYS A 98 5.56 7.57 -15.73
CA LYS A 98 6.28 7.89 -14.49
C LYS A 98 7.65 8.52 -14.76
N LEU A 99 8.35 8.11 -15.82
CA LEU A 99 9.59 8.75 -16.28
C LEU A 99 9.41 10.25 -16.53
N ASP A 100 8.44 10.63 -17.37
CA ASP A 100 8.15 12.04 -17.69
C ASP A 100 7.65 12.81 -16.45
N LEU A 101 6.75 12.19 -15.67
CA LEU A 101 6.17 12.81 -14.49
C LEU A 101 7.23 13.11 -13.42
N HIS A 102 8.12 12.16 -13.12
CA HIS A 102 9.17 12.37 -12.13
C HIS A 102 10.27 13.31 -12.59
N ALA A 103 10.57 13.40 -13.89
CA ALA A 103 11.44 14.43 -14.44
C ALA A 103 10.89 15.85 -14.15
N LYS A 104 9.59 16.07 -14.38
CA LYS A 104 8.92 17.35 -14.09
C LYS A 104 8.84 17.65 -12.60
N ILE A 105 8.43 16.67 -11.79
CA ILE A 105 8.36 16.80 -10.33
C ILE A 105 9.73 17.20 -9.77
N SER A 106 10.77 16.45 -10.10
CA SER A 106 12.10 16.63 -9.50
C SER A 106 12.79 17.93 -9.92
N ALA A 107 12.46 18.47 -11.10
CA ALA A 107 12.95 19.77 -11.57
C ALA A 107 12.29 20.96 -10.84
N ALA A 108 11.03 20.83 -10.40
CA ALA A 108 10.27 21.90 -9.77
C ALA A 108 10.26 21.84 -8.23
N ALA A 109 10.52 20.67 -7.64
CA ALA A 109 10.52 20.44 -6.19
C ALA A 109 11.70 21.14 -5.48
N LYS A 110 11.55 21.37 -4.17
CA LYS A 110 12.67 21.80 -3.31
C LYS A 110 13.82 20.79 -3.39
N PRO A 111 15.09 21.25 -3.32
CA PRO A 111 16.24 20.36 -3.46
C PRO A 111 16.38 19.31 -2.35
N ASP A 112 15.74 19.55 -1.20
CA ASP A 112 15.79 18.74 0.02
C ASP A 112 14.45 18.02 0.35
N ALA A 113 13.43 18.15 -0.49
CA ALA A 113 12.17 17.43 -0.34
C ALA A 113 12.31 15.98 -0.83
N ILE A 114 11.80 15.02 -0.06
CA ILE A 114 11.72 13.62 -0.50
C ILE A 114 10.63 13.49 -1.57
N ILE A 115 10.97 12.77 -2.65
CA ILE A 115 10.05 12.46 -3.75
C ILE A 115 9.76 10.96 -3.70
N ALA A 116 8.52 10.60 -3.37
CA ALA A 116 8.06 9.23 -3.27
C ALA A 116 7.14 8.84 -4.43
N SER A 117 7.24 7.59 -4.89
CA SER A 117 6.26 6.97 -5.78
C SER A 117 5.50 5.85 -5.06
N SER A 118 4.20 5.74 -5.34
CA SER A 118 3.33 4.66 -4.86
C SER A 118 3.30 3.44 -5.79
N THR A 119 4.22 3.35 -6.76
CA THR A 119 4.35 2.19 -7.67
C THR A 119 4.32 0.87 -6.89
N SER A 120 3.70 -0.16 -7.46
CA SER A 120 3.58 -1.50 -6.85
C SER A 120 4.68 -2.45 -7.33
N GLY A 121 5.34 -2.17 -8.46
CA GLY A 121 6.37 -3.08 -8.96
C GLY A 121 7.39 -2.54 -9.94
N LEU A 122 7.29 -1.29 -10.40
CA LEU A 122 8.32 -0.69 -11.24
C LEU A 122 9.60 -0.45 -10.43
N LEU A 123 10.75 -0.66 -11.07
CA LEU A 123 12.04 -0.50 -10.39
C LEU A 123 12.36 1.01 -10.27
N PRO A 124 12.69 1.52 -9.06
CA PRO A 124 13.07 2.91 -8.89
C PRO A 124 14.24 3.33 -9.78
N SER A 125 15.18 2.43 -10.04
CA SER A 125 16.29 2.73 -10.98
C SER A 125 15.85 2.99 -12.42
N GLU A 126 14.67 2.51 -12.83
CA GLU A 126 14.14 2.71 -14.17
C GLU A 126 13.34 4.01 -14.22
N PHE A 127 12.29 4.15 -13.42
CA PHE A 127 11.37 5.29 -13.57
C PHE A 127 11.90 6.62 -12.96
N TYR A 128 12.95 6.59 -12.14
CA TYR A 128 13.67 7.81 -11.70
C TYR A 128 14.87 8.17 -12.57
N GLU A 129 15.16 7.44 -13.65
CA GLU A 129 16.38 7.64 -14.47
C GLU A 129 16.55 9.09 -14.95
N SER A 130 15.44 9.77 -15.29
CA SER A 130 15.44 11.15 -15.80
C SER A 130 15.22 12.22 -14.71
N SER A 131 15.20 11.83 -13.43
CA SER A 131 14.98 12.78 -12.34
C SER A 131 16.21 13.63 -12.05
N SER A 132 15.98 14.91 -11.75
CA SER A 132 17.01 15.79 -11.21
C SER A 132 17.23 15.44 -9.73
N HIS A 133 18.50 15.35 -9.30
CA HIS A 133 18.87 14.99 -7.93
C HIS A 133 18.21 13.69 -7.41
N PRO A 134 18.40 12.56 -8.09
CA PRO A 134 17.73 11.30 -7.77
C PRO A 134 18.10 10.72 -6.39
N GLU A 135 19.10 11.28 -5.70
CA GLU A 135 19.48 10.89 -4.34
C GLU A 135 18.36 11.02 -3.30
N ARG A 136 17.33 11.84 -3.56
CA ARG A 136 16.16 12.05 -2.68
C ARG A 136 14.90 11.30 -3.11
N CYS A 137 15.00 10.50 -4.18
CA CYS A 137 13.87 9.75 -4.74
C CYS A 137 13.78 8.37 -4.10
N VAL A 138 12.58 7.96 -3.69
CA VAL A 138 12.29 6.66 -3.07
C VAL A 138 10.96 6.10 -3.58
N VAL A 139 10.77 4.78 -3.57
CA VAL A 139 9.43 4.23 -3.54
C VAL A 139 8.93 4.28 -2.11
N GLY A 140 7.67 4.66 -1.92
CA GLY A 140 6.92 4.41 -0.70
C GLY A 140 5.58 3.79 -1.07
N HIS A 141 5.60 2.47 -1.21
CA HIS A 141 4.49 1.65 -1.70
C HIS A 141 3.52 1.34 -0.54
N PRO A 142 2.30 1.91 -0.54
CA PRO A 142 1.30 1.65 0.49
C PRO A 142 0.41 0.46 0.14
N PHE A 143 -0.46 0.07 1.07
CA PHE A 143 -1.51 -0.92 0.84
C PHE A 143 -2.89 -0.29 0.95
N ASN A 144 -3.82 -0.69 0.08
CA ASN A 144 -5.18 -0.15 0.07
C ASN A 144 -6.07 -0.82 1.15
N PRO A 145 -6.85 -0.09 1.96
CA PRO A 145 -6.98 1.37 2.02
C PRO A 145 -5.80 2.06 2.71
N VAL A 146 -5.13 2.96 1.97
CA VAL A 146 -3.90 3.66 2.41
C VAL A 146 -4.11 4.44 3.71
N TYR A 147 -5.32 4.96 3.92
CA TYR A 147 -5.66 5.74 5.11
C TYR A 147 -5.86 4.91 6.38
N LEU A 148 -5.95 3.57 6.29
CA LEU A 148 -6.07 2.69 7.47
C LEU A 148 -4.90 1.72 7.61
N LEU A 149 -4.48 1.07 6.51
CA LEU A 149 -3.43 0.06 6.57
C LEU A 149 -2.07 0.72 6.88
N PRO A 150 -1.31 0.22 7.88
CA PRO A 150 -0.12 0.92 8.34
C PRO A 150 1.11 0.63 7.49
N LEU A 151 1.21 -0.51 6.80
CA LEU A 151 2.45 -0.89 6.13
C LEU A 151 2.76 0.06 4.95
N VAL A 152 4.03 0.46 4.83
CA VAL A 152 4.57 1.09 3.62
C VAL A 152 5.94 0.49 3.31
N GLU A 153 6.11 -0.03 2.10
CA GLU A 153 7.41 -0.53 1.64
C GLU A 153 8.24 0.62 1.09
N ILE A 154 9.43 0.82 1.67
CA ILE A 154 10.38 1.84 1.22
C ILE A 154 11.47 1.17 0.40
N VAL A 155 11.66 1.62 -0.84
CA VAL A 155 12.64 1.06 -1.78
C VAL A 155 13.47 2.19 -2.37
N GLY A 156 14.80 2.10 -2.25
CA GLY A 156 15.72 2.99 -2.94
C GLY A 156 16.08 2.46 -4.33
N GLY A 157 16.28 3.35 -5.29
CA GLY A 157 16.93 3.04 -6.56
C GLY A 157 18.45 3.12 -6.45
N ARG A 158 19.13 2.91 -7.58
CA ARG A 158 20.61 2.93 -7.68
C ARG A 158 21.26 4.20 -7.12
N HIS A 159 20.59 5.35 -7.28
CA HIS A 159 21.13 6.65 -6.92
C HIS A 159 20.61 7.19 -5.58
N THR A 160 19.62 6.54 -4.97
CA THR A 160 19.01 6.99 -3.71
C THR A 160 20.05 7.01 -2.59
N ALA A 161 20.14 8.12 -1.87
CA ALA A 161 21.00 8.24 -0.70
C ALA A 161 20.42 7.43 0.48
N PRO A 162 21.26 6.74 1.28
CA PRO A 162 20.81 6.10 2.52
C PRO A 162 20.06 7.07 3.46
N GLU A 163 20.48 8.33 3.52
CA GLU A 163 19.84 9.38 4.31
C GLU A 163 18.41 9.69 3.82
N ALA A 164 18.12 9.53 2.53
CA ALA A 164 16.78 9.72 1.98
C ALA A 164 15.84 8.58 2.42
N ILE A 165 16.35 7.35 2.49
CA ILE A 165 15.62 6.20 3.01
C ILE A 165 15.27 6.42 4.49
N GLU A 166 16.22 6.90 5.30
CA GLU A 166 15.95 7.20 6.72
C GLU A 166 15.00 8.38 6.90
N ALA A 167 15.11 9.44 6.08
CA ALA A 167 14.16 10.54 6.09
C ALA A 167 12.74 10.08 5.72
N ALA A 168 12.60 9.26 4.68
CA ALA A 168 11.32 8.68 4.28
C ALA A 168 10.70 7.81 5.39
N LYS A 169 11.51 6.98 6.07
CA LYS A 169 11.05 6.21 7.24
C LYS A 169 10.47 7.11 8.33
N GLY A 170 11.18 8.21 8.64
CA GLY A 170 10.74 9.21 9.61
C GLY A 170 9.39 9.82 9.21
N ILE A 171 9.29 10.33 7.98
CA ILE A 171 8.06 10.95 7.46
C ILE A 171 6.88 9.97 7.50
N TYR A 172 7.07 8.74 7.02
CA TYR A 172 5.99 7.75 7.03
C TYR A 172 5.60 7.34 8.46
N THR A 173 6.55 7.28 9.39
CA THR A 173 6.25 7.01 10.81
C THR A 173 5.38 8.13 11.41
N GLU A 174 5.69 9.40 11.14
CA GLU A 174 4.88 10.55 11.58
C GLU A 174 3.47 10.56 10.95
N LEU A 175 3.33 10.00 9.75
CA LEU A 175 2.04 9.75 9.09
C LEU A 175 1.31 8.50 9.61
N GLY A 176 1.76 7.90 10.72
CA GLY A 176 1.14 6.72 11.32
C GLY A 176 1.33 5.43 10.51
N MET A 177 2.33 5.38 9.63
CA MET A 177 2.70 4.18 8.88
C MET A 177 3.80 3.39 9.62
N ARG A 178 3.91 2.12 9.27
CA ARG A 178 4.98 1.20 9.64
C ARG A 178 5.90 1.00 8.42
N PRO A 179 7.04 1.70 8.34
CA PRO A 179 7.94 1.56 7.21
C PRO A 179 8.66 0.22 7.20
N LEU A 180 8.68 -0.45 6.05
CA LEU A 180 9.42 -1.68 5.78
C LEU A 180 10.46 -1.40 4.68
N HIS A 181 11.74 -1.38 5.04
CA HIS A 181 12.81 -1.13 4.07
C HIS A 181 13.10 -2.37 3.22
N VAL A 182 12.77 -2.29 1.93
CA VAL A 182 13.14 -3.27 0.91
C VAL A 182 14.57 -2.98 0.47
N ARG A 183 15.51 -3.75 1.03
CA ARG A 183 16.96 -3.48 0.92
C ARG A 183 17.52 -3.55 -0.50
N LYS A 184 16.82 -4.22 -1.41
CA LYS A 184 17.22 -4.40 -2.81
C LYS A 184 16.00 -4.28 -3.69
N GLU A 185 16.08 -3.43 -4.71
CA GLU A 185 15.02 -3.36 -5.71
C GLU A 185 14.78 -4.74 -6.36
N VAL A 186 13.52 -5.12 -6.42
CA VAL A 186 13.04 -6.34 -7.05
C VAL A 186 11.62 -6.06 -7.55
N PRO A 187 11.22 -6.55 -8.74
CA PRO A 187 9.86 -6.32 -9.22
C PRO A 187 8.82 -6.89 -8.25
N GLY A 188 7.81 -6.08 -7.92
CA GLY A 188 6.76 -6.40 -6.94
C GLY A 188 7.19 -6.36 -5.47
N PHE A 189 8.41 -5.89 -5.17
CA PHE A 189 8.92 -5.71 -3.82
C PHE A 189 8.81 -6.95 -2.93
N ILE A 190 8.30 -6.86 -1.69
CA ILE A 190 8.14 -8.03 -0.81
C ILE A 190 6.67 -8.45 -0.79
N ALA A 191 5.78 -7.55 -0.40
CA ALA A 191 4.39 -7.90 -0.16
C ALA A 191 3.65 -8.28 -1.45
N ASP A 192 3.79 -7.50 -2.52
CA ASP A 192 3.07 -7.81 -3.77
C ASP A 192 3.55 -9.11 -4.40
N ARG A 193 4.84 -9.46 -4.29
CA ARG A 193 5.31 -10.80 -4.69
C ARG A 193 4.59 -11.93 -3.94
N LEU A 194 4.26 -11.74 -2.67
CA LEU A 194 3.52 -12.72 -1.87
C LEU A 194 2.03 -12.72 -2.22
N LEU A 195 1.42 -11.55 -2.41
CA LEU A 195 0.02 -11.41 -2.81
C LEU A 195 -0.22 -11.99 -4.21
N GLU A 196 0.66 -11.69 -5.16
CA GLU A 196 0.63 -12.23 -6.52
C GLU A 196 0.79 -13.75 -6.56
N ALA A 197 1.64 -14.33 -5.71
CA ALA A 197 1.76 -15.78 -5.63
C ALA A 197 0.44 -16.45 -5.19
N LEU A 198 -0.24 -15.86 -4.21
CA LEU A 198 -1.56 -16.32 -3.79
C LEU A 198 -2.61 -16.12 -4.90
N TRP A 199 -2.62 -14.94 -5.53
CA TRP A 199 -3.60 -14.59 -6.55
C TRP A 199 -3.51 -15.49 -7.79
N ARG A 200 -2.30 -15.80 -8.24
CA ARG A 200 -2.08 -16.68 -9.39
C ARG A 200 -2.55 -18.10 -9.13
N GLU A 201 -2.33 -18.61 -7.92
CA GLU A 201 -2.88 -19.91 -7.51
C GLU A 201 -4.41 -19.89 -7.43
N ALA A 202 -5.00 -18.82 -6.88
CA ALA A 202 -6.45 -18.65 -6.86
C ALA A 202 -7.06 -18.68 -8.28
N LEU A 203 -6.41 -18.02 -9.25
CA LEU A 203 -6.83 -18.06 -10.65
C LEU A 203 -6.77 -19.46 -11.25
N HIS A 204 -5.77 -20.28 -10.91
CA HIS A 204 -5.72 -21.69 -11.33
C HIS A 204 -6.88 -22.49 -10.75
N LEU A 205 -7.19 -22.32 -9.47
CA LEU A 205 -8.29 -23.03 -8.82
C LEU A 205 -9.65 -22.71 -9.44
N VAL A 206 -9.88 -21.45 -9.85
CA VAL A 206 -11.07 -21.07 -10.61
C VAL A 206 -11.03 -21.68 -12.02
N ASN A 207 -9.91 -21.48 -12.74
CA ASN A 207 -9.75 -21.94 -14.12
C ASN A 207 -10.00 -23.44 -14.28
N ASP A 208 -9.54 -24.24 -13.32
CA ASP A 208 -9.63 -25.70 -13.33
C ASP A 208 -10.95 -26.21 -12.70
N GLY A 209 -11.84 -25.32 -12.28
CA GLY A 209 -13.13 -25.66 -11.69
C GLY A 209 -13.04 -26.32 -10.32
N VAL A 210 -11.94 -26.09 -9.59
CA VAL A 210 -11.69 -26.67 -8.25
C VAL A 210 -12.50 -25.96 -7.18
N ALA A 211 -12.63 -24.63 -7.29
CA ALA A 211 -13.38 -23.80 -6.34
C ALA A 211 -13.87 -22.50 -7.00
N THR A 212 -14.97 -21.97 -6.50
CA THR A 212 -15.47 -20.63 -6.84
C THR A 212 -14.66 -19.54 -6.14
N THR A 213 -14.76 -18.28 -6.60
CA THR A 213 -14.11 -17.13 -5.93
C THR A 213 -14.51 -17.02 -4.46
N GLY A 214 -15.79 -17.28 -4.13
CA GLY A 214 -16.30 -17.27 -2.77
C GLY A 214 -15.69 -18.38 -1.88
N GLU A 215 -15.55 -19.60 -2.39
CA GLU A 215 -14.94 -20.71 -1.64
C GLU A 215 -13.43 -20.48 -1.41
N ILE A 216 -12.74 -19.90 -2.39
CA ILE A 216 -11.34 -19.51 -2.25
C ILE A 216 -11.19 -18.43 -1.18
N ASP A 217 -12.06 -17.40 -1.21
CA ASP A 217 -12.08 -16.36 -0.18
C ASP A 217 -12.39 -16.95 1.20
N ASP A 218 -13.31 -17.92 1.31
CA ASP A 218 -13.62 -18.61 2.57
C ASP A 218 -12.42 -19.38 3.12
N ALA A 219 -11.65 -20.05 2.27
CA ALA A 219 -10.42 -20.74 2.67
C ALA A 219 -9.40 -19.77 3.30
N ILE A 220 -9.37 -18.51 2.87
CA ILE A 220 -8.53 -17.47 3.47
C ILE A 220 -9.19 -16.88 4.73
N ARG A 221 -10.42 -16.37 4.62
CA ARG A 221 -11.13 -15.64 5.69
C ARG A 221 -11.36 -16.49 6.93
N PHE A 222 -11.63 -17.79 6.76
CA PHE A 222 -11.86 -18.73 7.86
C PHE A 222 -10.64 -19.61 8.17
N GLY A 223 -9.57 -19.52 7.36
CA GLY A 223 -8.34 -20.27 7.55
C GLY A 223 -7.17 -19.38 7.95
N ALA A 224 -6.20 -19.23 7.04
CA ALA A 224 -4.93 -18.58 7.35
C ALA A 224 -5.04 -17.05 7.56
N GLY A 225 -6.07 -16.39 7.01
CA GLY A 225 -6.28 -14.95 7.14
C GLY A 225 -6.45 -14.49 8.58
N LEU A 226 -7.14 -15.26 9.42
CA LEU A 226 -7.31 -14.94 10.84
C LEU A 226 -5.97 -14.81 11.56
N ARG A 227 -5.05 -15.78 11.38
CA ARG A 227 -3.71 -15.74 11.98
C ARG A 227 -2.79 -14.70 11.33
N TRP A 228 -2.89 -14.51 10.01
CA TRP A 228 -2.06 -13.54 9.29
C TRP A 228 -2.32 -12.10 9.69
N SER A 229 -3.51 -11.79 10.23
CA SER A 229 -3.82 -10.46 10.76
C SER A 229 -2.91 -10.01 11.91
N PHE A 230 -2.43 -10.94 12.74
CA PHE A 230 -1.62 -10.64 13.93
C PHE A 230 -0.26 -11.33 13.97
N MET A 231 -0.03 -12.33 13.11
CA MET A 231 1.19 -13.13 13.09
C MET A 231 1.59 -13.54 11.67
N GLY A 232 2.80 -13.14 11.26
CA GLY A 232 3.36 -13.51 9.96
C GLY A 232 3.69 -15.00 9.82
N THR A 233 3.90 -15.45 8.58
CA THR A 233 4.14 -16.86 8.21
C THR A 233 5.28 -17.50 8.99
N PHE A 234 6.44 -16.83 9.10
CA PHE A 234 7.62 -17.43 9.75
C PHE A 234 7.43 -17.63 11.26
N LEU A 235 6.80 -16.68 11.96
CA LEU A 235 6.54 -16.87 13.40
C LEU A 235 5.46 -17.95 13.61
N THR A 236 4.41 -17.95 12.80
CA THR A 236 3.39 -19.01 12.79
C THR A 236 4.01 -20.39 12.64
N TYR A 237 4.93 -20.56 11.68
CA TYR A 237 5.60 -21.83 11.43
C TYR A 237 6.66 -22.17 12.49
N THR A 238 7.25 -21.15 13.13
CA THR A 238 8.10 -21.36 14.31
C THR A 238 7.30 -22.01 15.43
N LEU A 239 6.08 -21.54 15.70
CA LEU A 239 5.19 -22.15 16.68
C LEU A 239 4.77 -23.57 16.28
N ALA A 240 4.52 -23.81 14.99
CA ALA A 240 4.20 -25.14 14.47
C ALA A 240 5.37 -26.14 14.60
N GLY A 241 6.60 -25.66 14.78
CA GLY A 241 7.76 -26.49 15.11
C GLY A 241 7.89 -26.85 16.60
N GLY A 242 6.96 -26.40 17.46
CA GLY A 242 7.01 -26.59 18.90
C GLY A 242 8.24 -25.93 19.53
N ASP A 243 8.68 -26.43 20.69
CA ASP A 243 9.84 -25.89 21.43
C ASP A 243 11.15 -25.96 20.63
N ALA A 244 11.25 -26.88 19.68
CA ALA A 244 12.40 -27.00 18.78
C ALA A 244 12.39 -25.95 17.64
N GLY A 245 11.28 -25.21 17.49
CA GLY A 245 11.14 -24.05 16.63
C GLY A 245 11.27 -24.33 15.14
N MET A 246 11.63 -23.28 14.39
CA MET A 246 11.66 -23.30 12.93
C MET A 246 12.56 -24.39 12.34
N ARG A 247 13.68 -24.75 13.00
CA ARG A 247 14.56 -25.82 12.49
C ARG A 247 13.83 -27.16 12.42
N HIS A 248 13.06 -27.49 13.46
CA HIS A 248 12.27 -28.71 13.47
C HIS A 248 11.16 -28.66 12.43
N PHE A 249 10.44 -27.54 12.35
CA PHE A 249 9.42 -27.32 11.32
C PHE A 249 9.97 -27.56 9.91
N MET A 250 11.15 -27.02 9.59
CA MET A 250 11.81 -27.19 8.30
C MET A 250 12.26 -28.64 8.05
N GLN A 251 12.69 -29.38 9.06
CA GLN A 251 13.04 -30.80 8.91
C GLN A 251 11.80 -31.66 8.63
N GLN A 252 10.69 -31.37 9.31
CA GLN A 252 9.44 -32.12 9.20
C GLN A 252 8.69 -31.81 7.89
N PHE A 253 8.51 -30.53 7.57
CA PHE A 253 7.65 -30.09 6.46
C PHE A 253 8.43 -29.58 5.24
N GLY A 254 9.72 -29.25 5.38
CA GLY A 254 10.56 -28.82 4.27
C GLY A 254 10.59 -29.79 3.07
N PRO A 255 10.55 -31.13 3.24
CA PRO A 255 10.43 -32.06 2.12
C PRO A 255 9.19 -31.83 1.24
N ALA A 256 8.08 -31.34 1.81
CA ALA A 256 6.84 -31.07 1.07
C ALA A 256 6.97 -29.90 0.08
N LEU A 257 7.97 -29.02 0.23
CA LEU A 257 8.24 -27.93 -0.72
C LEU A 257 8.62 -28.42 -2.12
N LYS A 258 8.95 -29.71 -2.28
CA LYS A 258 9.21 -30.34 -3.58
C LYS A 258 7.96 -30.91 -4.25
N LEU A 259 6.83 -30.94 -3.53
CA LEU A 259 5.57 -31.43 -4.07
C LEU A 259 4.96 -30.34 -4.97
N PRO A 260 4.40 -30.70 -6.14
CA PRO A 260 3.87 -29.73 -7.10
C PRO A 260 2.44 -29.30 -6.72
N TRP A 261 2.28 -28.71 -5.53
CA TRP A 261 0.96 -28.37 -5.00
C TRP A 261 0.38 -27.07 -5.54
N THR A 262 1.20 -26.14 -6.01
CA THR A 262 0.79 -24.79 -6.43
C THR A 262 1.59 -24.32 -7.64
N TYR A 263 1.04 -23.39 -8.41
CA TYR A 263 1.65 -22.83 -9.62
C TYR A 263 1.91 -21.33 -9.48
N LEU A 264 3.12 -20.88 -9.84
CA LEU A 264 3.51 -19.47 -9.76
C LEU A 264 3.26 -18.65 -11.04
N PRO A 265 3.39 -19.19 -12.26
CA PRO A 265 2.87 -18.53 -13.45
C PRO A 265 1.34 -18.53 -13.41
N ALA A 266 0.70 -17.41 -13.77
CA ALA A 266 -0.76 -17.36 -13.89
C ALA A 266 -1.26 -18.30 -15.01
N PRO A 267 -2.52 -18.78 -14.93
CA PRO A 267 -3.16 -19.39 -16.09
C PRO A 267 -3.32 -18.37 -17.22
N GLU A 268 -3.57 -18.85 -18.44
CA GLU A 268 -3.97 -17.98 -19.54
C GLU A 268 -5.30 -17.30 -19.20
N LEU A 269 -5.34 -15.96 -19.29
CA LEU A 269 -6.54 -15.17 -19.04
C LEU A 269 -7.49 -15.26 -20.24
N THR A 270 -8.11 -16.42 -20.40
CA THR A 270 -9.18 -16.63 -21.38
C THR A 270 -10.43 -15.83 -20.98
N GLU A 271 -11.25 -15.44 -21.96
CA GLU A 271 -12.54 -14.76 -21.68
C GLU A 271 -13.41 -15.59 -20.71
N ARG A 272 -13.39 -16.93 -20.84
CA ARG A 272 -14.08 -17.83 -19.90
C ARG A 272 -13.64 -17.61 -18.45
N LEU A 273 -12.33 -17.58 -18.20
CA LEU A 273 -11.80 -17.38 -16.86
C LEU A 273 -12.14 -15.98 -16.32
N ILE A 274 -12.07 -14.97 -17.18
CA ILE A 274 -12.46 -13.59 -16.81
C ILE A 274 -13.94 -13.58 -16.40
N ASP A 275 -14.82 -14.14 -17.21
CA ASP A 275 -16.26 -14.23 -16.94
C ASP A 275 -16.54 -15.00 -15.64
N GLU A 276 -15.88 -16.14 -15.41
CA GLU A 276 -16.03 -16.93 -14.16
C GLU A 276 -15.65 -16.13 -12.90
N VAL A 277 -14.55 -15.34 -12.97
CA VAL A 277 -14.14 -14.47 -11.86
C VAL A 277 -15.12 -13.30 -11.69
N VAL A 278 -15.58 -12.69 -12.79
CA VAL A 278 -16.55 -11.58 -12.76
C VAL A 278 -17.88 -12.05 -12.16
N ASP A 279 -18.41 -13.17 -12.61
CA ASP A 279 -19.67 -13.73 -12.12
C ASP A 279 -19.56 -14.12 -10.64
N GLY A 280 -18.46 -14.77 -10.26
CA GLY A 280 -18.18 -15.13 -8.87
C GLY A 280 -18.13 -13.91 -7.95
N THR A 281 -17.40 -12.86 -8.35
CA THR A 281 -17.30 -11.62 -7.57
C THR A 281 -18.59 -10.81 -7.56
N ALA A 282 -19.37 -10.80 -8.64
CA ALA A 282 -20.69 -10.19 -8.68
C ALA A 282 -21.65 -10.86 -7.68
N ALA A 283 -21.62 -12.19 -7.58
CA ALA A 283 -22.40 -12.93 -6.58
C ALA A 283 -21.97 -12.57 -5.14
N GLN A 284 -20.67 -12.37 -4.89
CA GLN A 284 -20.15 -11.94 -3.59
C GLN A 284 -20.56 -10.50 -3.24
N VAL A 285 -20.56 -9.58 -4.21
CA VAL A 285 -21.03 -8.19 -4.02
C VAL A 285 -22.52 -8.19 -3.64
N GLY A 286 -23.34 -8.93 -4.40
CA GLY A 286 -24.78 -9.01 -4.20
C GLY A 286 -25.46 -7.66 -4.46
N GLU A 287 -26.39 -7.25 -3.60
CA GLU A 287 -27.16 -6.00 -3.77
C GLU A 287 -26.44 -4.75 -3.21
N ARG A 288 -25.25 -4.93 -2.62
CA ARG A 288 -24.51 -3.85 -1.96
C ARG A 288 -23.77 -3.00 -2.99
N SER A 289 -23.76 -1.69 -2.77
CA SER A 289 -22.87 -0.79 -3.49
C SER A 289 -21.41 -0.97 -3.02
N ILE A 290 -20.46 -0.60 -3.89
CA ILE A 290 -19.04 -0.60 -3.54
C ILE A 290 -18.76 0.28 -2.32
N ALA A 291 -19.41 1.45 -2.22
CA ALA A 291 -19.23 2.34 -1.07
C ALA A 291 -19.73 1.73 0.25
N GLU A 292 -20.79 0.89 0.23
CA GLU A 292 -21.22 0.14 1.41
C GLU A 292 -20.21 -0.93 1.80
N LEU A 293 -19.64 -1.64 0.82
CA LEU A 293 -18.59 -2.63 1.06
C LEU A 293 -17.30 -1.99 1.58
N GLU A 294 -16.93 -0.81 1.10
CA GLU A 294 -15.79 -0.04 1.60
C GLU A 294 -16.00 0.35 3.07
N ARG A 295 -17.18 0.88 3.44
CA ARG A 295 -17.49 1.20 4.84
C ARG A 295 -17.45 -0.04 5.73
N TYR A 296 -18.02 -1.17 5.26
CA TYR A 296 -17.95 -2.43 5.97
C TYR A 296 -16.49 -2.91 6.17
N ARG A 297 -15.68 -2.84 5.11
CA ARG A 297 -14.25 -3.17 5.17
C ARG A 297 -13.52 -2.29 6.18
N ASP A 298 -13.74 -0.99 6.13
CA ASP A 298 -13.05 -0.01 6.98
C ASP A 298 -13.42 -0.21 8.46
N ASP A 299 -14.70 -0.36 8.77
CA ASP A 299 -15.18 -0.64 10.13
C ASP A 299 -14.61 -1.97 10.67
N THR A 300 -14.53 -3.00 9.82
CA THR A 300 -13.96 -4.29 10.19
C THR A 300 -12.45 -4.19 10.40
N LEU A 301 -11.73 -3.47 9.55
CA LEU A 301 -10.28 -3.25 9.70
C LEU A 301 -9.97 -2.52 11.00
N LEU A 302 -10.72 -1.48 11.34
CA LEU A 302 -10.56 -0.77 12.61
C LEU A 302 -10.76 -1.70 13.82
N ALA A 303 -11.80 -2.54 13.81
CA ALA A 303 -12.05 -3.51 14.87
C ALA A 303 -10.91 -4.56 14.99
N VAL A 304 -10.37 -5.03 13.86
CA VAL A 304 -9.21 -5.94 13.84
C VAL A 304 -7.96 -5.26 14.41
N LEU A 305 -7.66 -4.03 13.99
CA LEU A 305 -6.52 -3.25 14.50
C LEU A 305 -6.62 -3.03 16.01
N GLU A 306 -7.80 -2.69 16.52
CA GLU A 306 -8.08 -2.53 17.95
C GLU A 306 -7.89 -3.84 18.73
N ALA A 307 -8.42 -4.95 18.21
CA ALA A 307 -8.28 -6.28 18.83
C ALA A 307 -6.82 -6.71 18.90
N ILE A 308 -6.04 -6.48 17.84
CA ILE A 308 -4.60 -6.75 17.80
C ILE A 308 -3.88 -5.89 18.82
N GLY A 309 -4.12 -4.58 18.83
CA GLY A 309 -3.50 -3.65 19.77
C GLY A 309 -3.76 -4.02 21.23
N THR A 310 -5.02 -4.32 21.56
CA THR A 310 -5.44 -4.74 22.90
C THR A 310 -4.80 -6.06 23.31
N SER A 311 -4.78 -7.04 22.41
CA SER A 311 -4.17 -8.36 22.68
C SER A 311 -2.65 -8.23 22.89
N LYS A 312 -1.95 -7.52 22.00
CA LYS A 312 -0.50 -7.29 22.12
C LYS A 312 -0.16 -6.59 23.44
N ALA A 313 -0.88 -5.53 23.80
CA ALA A 313 -0.68 -4.80 25.05
C ALA A 313 -0.86 -5.72 26.28
N LYS A 314 -1.88 -6.58 26.29
CA LYS A 314 -2.09 -7.58 27.35
C LYS A 314 -0.91 -8.56 27.49
N HIS A 315 -0.19 -8.83 26.40
CA HIS A 315 0.98 -9.71 26.35
C HIS A 315 2.32 -8.95 26.45
N GLY A 316 2.31 -7.66 26.80
CA GLY A 316 3.53 -6.86 26.98
C GLY A 316 4.23 -6.48 25.67
N MET A 317 3.54 -6.55 24.53
CA MET A 317 4.03 -6.16 23.22
C MET A 317 3.38 -4.84 22.78
N THR A 318 4.12 -4.01 22.07
CA THR A 318 3.60 -2.84 21.36
C THR A 318 2.87 -3.29 20.08
N PHE A 319 2.02 -2.43 19.52
CA PHE A 319 1.37 -2.72 18.22
C PHE A 319 2.38 -3.08 17.11
N SER A 320 3.57 -2.50 17.21
CA SER A 320 4.63 -2.57 16.22
C SER A 320 5.53 -3.82 16.33
N GLU A 321 5.50 -4.51 17.47
CA GLU A 321 6.20 -5.78 17.74
C GLU A 321 5.34 -6.97 17.38
#